data_AF-A0A7V5BZQ8-F1
#
_entry.id   AF-A0A7V5BZQ8-F1
#
_cell.length_a   1.000
_cell.length_b   1.000
_cell.length_c   1.000
_cell.angle_alpha   90.00
_cell.angle_beta   90.00
_cell.angle_gamma   90.00
#
_symmetry.space_group_name_H-M   'P 1'
#
loop_
_entity.id
_entity.type
_entity.pdbx_description
1 polymer ?
#
loop_
_entity_poly.entity_id
_entity_poly.type
_entity_poly.pdbx_seq_one_letter_code
_entity_poly.pdbx_strand_id
1 'polypeptide(L)'
;MLGEPPPRCGEAAGDGVDELLGGRVAAAHLRPFENRSHSMLGGVDWLVDPFRLDLMRRALVAGLLVAVTTSLVGTWVVLRGMAFMGDALAHGVVPGLAAALLLGIHPVVGAFAAAAVMVGAIAAIHRATRLREDTAIGLLFVGMLALGVVVVSRS
;
A
#
# COMPACT_ATOMS: atom_id res chain seq x y z
N MET A 1 -23.98 -6.59 -42.93
CA MET A 1 -23.68 -7.98 -42.48
C MET A 1 -22.21 -8.09 -42.03
N LEU A 2 -21.76 -7.20 -41.15
CA LEU A 2 -20.63 -7.46 -40.28
C LEU A 2 -21.20 -7.31 -38.88
N GLY A 3 -21.34 -8.43 -38.19
CA GLY A 3 -21.85 -8.48 -36.82
C GLY A 3 -20.79 -7.92 -35.90
N GLU A 4 -21.16 -6.89 -35.16
CA GLU A 4 -20.36 -6.34 -34.05
C GLU A 4 -20.08 -7.47 -33.04
N PRO A 5 -18.84 -7.63 -32.56
CA PRO A 5 -18.51 -8.61 -31.53
C PRO A 5 -19.19 -8.25 -30.20
N PRO A 6 -19.52 -9.23 -29.34
CA PRO A 6 -20.13 -8.95 -28.04
C PRO A 6 -19.18 -8.14 -27.14
N PRO A 7 -19.70 -7.19 -26.35
CA PRO A 7 -18.88 -6.37 -25.47
C PRO A 7 -18.21 -7.24 -24.40
N ARG A 8 -16.91 -7.00 -24.19
CA ARG A 8 -16.12 -7.65 -23.14
C ARG A 8 -16.69 -7.23 -21.78
N CYS A 9 -16.87 -8.19 -20.87
CA CYS A 9 -17.40 -7.95 -19.50
C CYS A 9 -16.61 -6.93 -18.65
N GLY A 10 -15.47 -6.41 -19.13
CA GLY A 10 -14.71 -5.34 -18.46
C GLY A 10 -15.04 -3.91 -18.95
N GLU A 11 -15.57 -3.74 -20.15
CA GLU A 11 -15.81 -2.41 -20.75
C GLU A 11 -17.09 -1.76 -20.18
N ALA A 12 -18.16 -2.55 -20.04
CA ALA A 12 -19.40 -2.07 -19.43
C ALA A 12 -19.30 -1.77 -17.92
N ALA A 13 -18.26 -2.30 -17.24
CA ALA A 13 -17.99 -2.01 -15.84
C ALA A 13 -17.11 -0.77 -15.65
N GLY A 14 -16.30 -0.39 -16.66
CA GLY A 14 -15.42 0.78 -16.65
C GLY A 14 -16.19 2.10 -16.82
N ASP A 15 -17.13 2.13 -17.77
CA ASP A 15 -17.92 3.32 -18.07
C ASP A 15 -18.70 3.86 -16.86
N GLY A 16 -19.20 2.97 -15.99
CA GLY A 16 -19.92 3.36 -14.77
C GLY A 16 -19.02 3.89 -13.65
N VAL A 17 -17.76 3.46 -13.56
CA VAL A 17 -16.79 3.99 -12.57
C VAL A 17 -16.15 5.28 -13.07
N ASP A 18 -15.91 5.41 -14.37
CA ASP A 18 -15.35 6.61 -14.99
C ASP A 18 -16.35 7.77 -14.99
N GLU A 19 -17.65 7.52 -15.12
CA GLU A 19 -18.70 8.54 -14.96
C GLU A 19 -18.89 8.94 -13.48
N LEU A 20 -18.72 7.99 -12.53
CA LEU A 20 -18.76 8.29 -11.09
C LEU A 20 -17.50 9.01 -10.56
N LEU A 21 -16.32 8.68 -11.10
CA LEU A 21 -15.03 9.30 -10.75
C LEU A 21 -14.82 10.62 -11.49
N GLY A 22 -15.26 10.74 -12.75
CA GLY A 22 -15.15 11.96 -13.55
C GLY A 22 -15.92 13.15 -12.96
N GLY A 23 -17.08 12.88 -12.33
CA GLY A 23 -17.90 13.92 -11.68
C GLY A 23 -17.43 14.33 -10.28
N ARG A 24 -16.78 13.42 -9.52
CA ARG A 24 -16.40 13.68 -8.12
C ARG A 24 -14.92 14.03 -7.92
N VAL A 25 -14.02 13.56 -8.79
CA VAL A 25 -12.58 13.78 -8.64
C VAL A 25 -12.13 15.07 -9.35
N ALA A 26 -12.73 15.41 -10.48
CA ALA A 26 -12.40 16.65 -11.20
C ALA A 26 -12.82 17.94 -10.44
N ALA A 27 -13.90 17.89 -9.66
CA ALA A 27 -14.35 19.03 -8.84
C ALA A 27 -13.50 19.24 -7.57
N ALA A 28 -12.77 18.22 -7.11
CA ALA A 28 -11.94 18.29 -5.91
C ALA A 28 -10.53 18.83 -6.20
N HIS A 29 -10.05 18.77 -7.44
CA HIS A 29 -8.65 19.07 -7.75
C HIS A 29 -8.38 20.50 -8.26
N LEU A 30 -9.40 21.26 -8.67
CA LEU A 30 -9.24 22.64 -9.14
C LEU A 30 -10.32 23.57 -8.55
N ARG A 31 -10.32 23.72 -7.23
CA ARG A 31 -10.78 24.96 -6.58
C ARG A 31 -9.52 25.70 -6.15
N PRO A 32 -8.92 26.48 -7.07
CA PRO A 32 -7.68 27.19 -6.83
C PRO A 32 -7.92 28.26 -5.78
N PHE A 33 -6.82 28.66 -5.16
CA PHE A 33 -6.59 29.78 -4.25
C PHE A 33 -7.07 31.16 -4.76
N GLU A 34 -8.29 31.26 -5.29
CA GLU A 34 -8.81 32.49 -5.87
C GLU A 34 -9.79 33.15 -4.90
N ASN A 35 -9.32 34.27 -4.33
CA ASN A 35 -10.12 35.39 -3.87
C ASN A 35 -10.72 35.35 -2.45
N ARG A 36 -9.86 35.57 -1.44
CA ARG A 36 -10.25 36.37 -0.25
C ARG A 36 -9.05 37.10 0.37
N SER A 37 -8.38 37.93 -0.43
CA SER A 37 -7.43 38.95 0.05
C SER A 37 -8.16 40.17 0.63
N HIS A 38 -9.18 39.98 1.48
CA HIS A 38 -9.92 41.08 2.07
C HIS A 38 -9.93 40.95 3.60
N SER A 39 -9.39 42.00 4.22
CA SER A 39 -9.29 42.32 5.65
C SER A 39 -8.09 41.72 6.42
N MET A 40 -7.01 42.49 6.40
CA MET A 40 -5.89 42.46 7.34
C MET A 40 -6.37 42.68 8.79
N LEU A 41 -6.88 41.65 9.47
CA LEU A 41 -7.17 41.72 10.92
C LEU A 41 -7.15 40.38 11.68
N GLY A 42 -6.65 39.29 11.08
CA GLY A 42 -6.67 37.96 11.70
C GLY A 42 -5.44 37.12 11.36
N GLY A 43 -4.29 37.39 12.01
CA GLY A 43 -3.03 36.72 11.69
C GLY A 43 -2.99 35.21 11.96
N VAL A 44 -3.94 34.69 12.75
CA VAL A 44 -3.98 33.29 13.20
C VAL A 44 -5.17 32.51 12.61
N ASP A 45 -6.24 33.21 12.23
CA ASP A 45 -7.52 32.57 11.88
C ASP A 45 -7.42 31.81 10.56
N TRP A 46 -6.65 32.33 9.59
CA TRP A 46 -6.38 31.66 8.32
C TRP A 46 -5.60 30.34 8.50
N LEU A 47 -4.79 30.24 9.57
CA LEU A 47 -3.99 29.06 9.86
C LEU A 47 -4.80 28.01 10.63
N VAL A 48 -5.78 28.44 11.45
CA VAL A 48 -6.61 27.57 12.28
C VAL A 48 -7.83 27.03 11.53
N ASP A 49 -8.33 27.75 10.52
CA ASP A 49 -9.47 27.34 9.70
C ASP A 49 -9.38 25.90 9.12
N PRO A 50 -8.25 25.46 8.52
CA PRO A 50 -8.13 24.09 8.00
C PRO A 50 -8.15 23.00 9.09
N PHE A 51 -7.81 23.32 10.34
CA PHE A 51 -7.87 22.37 11.46
C PHE A 51 -9.28 22.16 12.01
N ARG A 52 -10.26 22.98 11.61
CA ARG A 52 -11.66 22.82 12.02
C ARG A 52 -12.38 21.73 11.24
N LEU A 53 -11.80 21.27 10.13
CA LEU A 53 -12.33 20.13 9.36
C LEU A 53 -12.16 18.84 10.15
N ASP A 54 -13.25 18.07 10.30
CA ASP A 54 -13.23 16.81 11.03
C ASP A 54 -12.29 15.77 10.38
N LEU A 55 -12.13 15.84 9.05
CA LEU A 55 -11.12 15.07 8.32
C LEU A 55 -9.69 15.37 8.79
N MET A 56 -9.33 16.66 8.93
CA MET A 56 -8.00 17.09 9.35
C MET A 56 -7.73 16.64 10.78
N ARG A 57 -8.72 16.74 11.68
CA ARG A 57 -8.61 16.27 13.06
C ARG A 57 -8.43 14.76 13.15
N ARG A 58 -9.20 13.98 12.38
CA ARG A 58 -9.04 12.52 12.30
C ARG A 58 -7.68 12.13 11.72
N ALA A 59 -7.22 12.82 10.67
CA ALA A 59 -5.92 12.60 10.06
C ALA A 59 -4.77 12.90 11.03
N LEU A 60 -4.87 13.97 11.83
CA LEU A 60 -3.92 14.30 12.88
C LEU A 60 -3.84 13.22 13.97
N VAL A 61 -4.99 12.74 14.44
CA VAL A 61 -5.05 11.66 15.45
C VAL A 61 -4.48 10.36 14.88
N ALA A 62 -4.89 9.97 13.68
CA ALA A 62 -4.35 8.78 13.01
C ALA A 62 -2.84 8.90 12.76
N GLY A 63 -2.37 10.04 12.27
CA GLY A 63 -0.96 10.31 12.04
C GLY A 63 -0.14 10.29 13.32
N LEU A 64 -0.67 10.84 14.42
CA LEU A 64 0.01 10.79 15.73
C LEU A 64 0.12 9.36 16.25
N LEU A 65 -0.96 8.57 16.15
CA LEU A 65 -0.94 7.15 16.53
C LEU A 65 0.10 6.38 15.70
N VAL A 66 0.09 6.56 14.39
CA VAL A 66 1.07 5.93 13.49
C VAL A 66 2.49 6.37 13.83
N ALA A 67 2.73 7.67 14.04
CA ALA A 67 4.06 8.21 14.37
C ALA A 67 4.63 7.61 15.66
N VAL A 68 3.81 7.48 16.71
CA VAL A 68 4.21 6.85 17.98
C VAL A 68 4.53 5.38 17.75
N THR A 69 3.65 4.63 17.09
CA THR A 69 3.88 3.20 16.83
C THR A 69 5.12 2.94 15.97
N THR A 70 5.29 3.71 14.90
CA THR A 70 6.42 3.58 13.97
C THR A 70 7.73 4.03 14.61
N SER A 71 7.74 5.06 15.45
CA SER A 71 8.97 5.44 16.20
C SER A 71 9.41 4.35 17.16
N LEU A 72 8.47 3.73 17.87
CA LEU A 72 8.78 2.66 18.82
C LEU A 72 9.34 1.41 18.11
N VAL A 73 8.64 0.98 17.05
CA VAL A 73 9.05 -0.18 16.25
C VAL A 73 10.34 0.10 15.49
N GLY A 74 10.47 1.27 14.87
CA GLY A 74 11.65 1.68 14.10
C GLY A 74 12.92 1.74 14.96
N THR A 75 12.82 2.33 16.16
CA THR A 75 13.97 2.39 17.08
C THR A 75 14.43 0.99 17.48
N TRP A 76 13.47 0.09 17.77
CA TRP A 76 13.76 -1.30 18.11
C TRP A 76 14.38 -2.10 16.95
N VAL A 77 13.88 -1.89 15.72
CA VAL A 77 14.40 -2.53 14.50
C VAL A 77 15.81 -2.07 14.17
N VAL A 78 16.11 -0.78 14.32
CA VAL A 78 17.45 -0.21 14.08
C VAL A 78 18.47 -0.75 15.09
N LEU A 79 18.10 -0.86 16.37
CA LEU A 79 18.97 -1.42 17.42
C LEU A 79 19.31 -2.90 17.18
N ARG A 80 18.42 -3.66 16.54
CA ARG A 80 18.69 -5.05 16.13
C ARG A 80 19.44 -5.19 14.81
N GLY A 81 19.67 -4.09 14.08
CA GLY A 81 20.35 -4.13 12.78
C GLY A 81 19.51 -4.72 11.65
N MET A 82 18.19 -4.86 11.82
CA MET A 82 17.28 -5.44 10.81
C MET A 82 16.61 -4.36 9.94
N ALA A 83 17.38 -3.38 9.47
CA ALA A 83 16.82 -2.23 8.74
C ALA A 83 16.07 -2.64 7.44
N PHE A 84 16.42 -3.78 6.86
CA PHE A 84 15.83 -4.29 5.61
C PHE A 84 14.54 -5.10 5.78
N MET A 85 14.13 -5.43 7.01
CA MET A 85 12.98 -6.32 7.23
C MET A 85 11.65 -5.69 6.78
N GLY A 86 11.49 -4.38 6.99
CA GLY A 86 10.27 -3.65 6.59
C GLY A 86 10.09 -3.56 5.07
N ASP A 87 11.18 -3.28 4.35
CA ASP A 87 11.17 -3.16 2.89
C ASP A 87 10.92 -4.51 2.20
N ALA A 88 11.55 -5.56 2.73
CA ALA A 88 11.38 -6.92 2.23
C ALA A 88 9.96 -7.48 2.48
N LEU A 89 9.34 -7.17 3.62
CA LEU A 89 7.95 -7.56 3.88
C LEU A 89 6.97 -6.83 2.95
N ALA A 90 7.17 -5.53 2.72
CA ALA A 90 6.33 -4.75 1.83
C ALA A 90 6.35 -5.31 0.40
N HIS A 91 7.54 -5.60 -0.12
CA HIS A 91 7.68 -6.13 -1.48
C HIS A 91 7.44 -7.64 -1.57
N GLY A 92 7.61 -8.40 -0.49
CA GLY A 92 7.40 -9.85 -0.46
C GLY A 92 5.93 -10.27 -0.42
N VAL A 93 5.04 -9.41 0.09
CA VAL A 93 3.59 -9.66 0.11
C VAL A 93 2.94 -9.36 -1.25
N VAL A 94 3.43 -8.36 -1.99
CA VAL A 94 2.93 -7.96 -3.32
C VAL A 94 2.84 -9.12 -4.32
N PRO A 95 3.87 -9.96 -4.54
CA PRO A 95 3.79 -11.09 -5.46
C PRO A 95 2.79 -12.16 -4.98
N GLY A 96 2.60 -12.31 -3.66
CA GLY A 96 1.61 -13.21 -3.09
C GLY A 96 0.17 -12.76 -3.33
N LEU A 97 -0.08 -11.46 -3.18
CA LEU A 97 -1.36 -10.84 -3.51
C LEU A 97 -1.65 -10.97 -5.01
N ALA A 98 -0.65 -10.70 -5.86
CA ALA A 98 -0.77 -10.86 -7.31
C ALA A 98 -1.07 -12.32 -7.71
N ALA A 99 -0.35 -13.29 -7.14
CA ALA A 99 -0.62 -14.71 -7.36
C ALA A 99 -2.05 -15.10 -6.90
N ALA A 100 -2.52 -14.59 -5.76
CA ALA A 100 -3.87 -14.86 -5.25
C ALA A 100 -4.97 -14.40 -6.23
N LEU A 101 -4.79 -13.19 -6.79
CA LEU A 101 -5.70 -12.61 -7.75
C LEU A 101 -5.75 -13.43 -9.04
N LEU A 102 -4.60 -13.98 -9.49
CA LEU A 102 -4.54 -14.84 -10.67
C LEU A 102 -5.22 -16.20 -10.47
N LEU A 103 -5.12 -16.79 -9.26
CA LEU A 103 -5.82 -18.05 -8.94
C LEU A 103 -7.32 -17.86 -8.66
N GLY A 104 -7.85 -16.63 -8.68
CA GLY A 104 -9.27 -16.35 -8.39
C GLY A 104 -9.67 -16.58 -6.92
N ILE A 105 -8.69 -16.65 -6.03
CA ILE A 105 -8.91 -16.84 -4.58
C ILE A 105 -9.04 -15.46 -3.91
N HIS A 106 -9.62 -15.43 -2.71
CA HIS A 106 -9.75 -14.20 -1.94
C HIS A 106 -8.36 -13.55 -1.70
N PRO A 107 -8.14 -12.30 -2.13
CA PRO A 107 -6.80 -11.68 -2.14
C PRO A 107 -6.15 -11.61 -0.76
N VAL A 108 -6.95 -11.42 0.29
CA VAL A 108 -6.48 -11.41 1.68
C VAL A 108 -5.83 -12.75 2.06
N VAL A 109 -6.34 -13.87 1.55
CA VAL A 109 -5.82 -15.21 1.90
C VAL A 109 -4.44 -15.41 1.27
N GLY A 110 -4.24 -15.00 0.02
CA GLY A 110 -2.93 -15.14 -0.61
C GLY A 110 -1.89 -14.15 -0.08
N ALA A 111 -2.29 -12.93 0.30
CA ALA A 111 -1.41 -12.01 1.02
C ALA A 111 -0.98 -12.60 2.38
N PHE A 112 -1.91 -13.19 3.12
CA PHE A 112 -1.63 -13.83 4.40
C PHE A 112 -0.73 -15.06 4.25
N ALA A 113 -1.01 -15.91 3.26
CA ALA A 113 -0.18 -17.08 2.98
C ALA A 113 1.25 -16.70 2.59
N ALA A 114 1.41 -15.68 1.73
CA ALA A 114 2.73 -15.21 1.33
C ALA A 114 3.51 -14.59 2.51
N ALA A 115 2.85 -13.80 3.35
CA ALA A 115 3.44 -13.27 4.58
C ALA A 115 3.86 -14.41 5.53
N ALA A 116 3.02 -15.43 5.71
CA ALA A 116 3.30 -16.57 6.57
C ALA A 116 4.51 -17.39 6.08
N VAL A 117 4.59 -17.66 4.77
CA VAL A 117 5.74 -18.33 4.16
C VAL A 117 7.01 -17.51 4.34
N MET A 118 6.94 -16.18 4.12
CA MET A 118 8.10 -15.31 4.29
C MET A 118 8.62 -15.31 5.73
N VAL A 119 7.74 -15.13 6.72
CA VAL A 119 8.09 -15.16 8.15
C VAL A 119 8.65 -16.53 8.55
N GLY A 120 8.02 -17.61 8.09
CA GLY A 120 8.47 -18.98 8.33
C GLY A 120 9.85 -19.25 7.75
N ALA A 121 10.12 -18.77 6.53
CA ALA A 121 11.40 -18.94 5.87
C ALA A 121 12.51 -18.13 6.55
N ILE A 122 12.22 -16.89 7.01
CA ILE A 122 13.16 -16.09 7.82
C ILE A 122 13.51 -16.85 9.11
N ALA A 123 12.50 -17.38 9.82
CA ALA A 123 12.72 -18.12 11.07
C ALA A 123 13.52 -19.42 10.88
N ALA A 124 13.30 -20.14 9.77
CA ALA A 124 14.04 -21.34 9.43
C ALA A 124 15.51 -21.04 9.09
N ILE A 125 15.78 -20.01 8.28
CA ILE A 125 17.14 -19.61 7.91
C ILE A 125 17.92 -19.07 9.11
N HIS A 126 17.26 -18.30 9.98
CA HIS A 126 17.85 -17.79 11.21
C HIS A 126 18.27 -18.94 12.16
N ARG A 127 17.55 -20.07 12.18
CA ARG A 127 17.95 -21.26 12.96
C ARG A 127 19.07 -22.06 12.28
N ALA A 128 19.09 -22.11 10.95
CA ALA A 128 20.01 -22.96 10.19
C ALA A 128 21.38 -22.31 9.95
N THR A 129 21.49 -20.98 9.94
CA THR A 129 22.71 -20.28 9.54
C THR A 129 23.02 -19.04 10.37
N ARG A 130 24.30 -18.80 10.64
CA ARG A 130 24.83 -17.61 11.35
C ARG A 130 25.10 -16.43 10.41
N LEU A 131 24.34 -16.36 9.31
CA LEU A 131 24.46 -15.29 8.30
C LEU A 131 23.86 -13.98 8.84
N ARG A 132 24.34 -12.85 8.33
CA ARG A 132 23.78 -11.51 8.61
C ARG A 132 22.32 -11.50 8.19
N GLU A 133 21.44 -11.07 9.11
CA GLU A 133 19.98 -11.06 8.92
C GLU A 133 19.59 -10.33 7.62
N ASP A 134 20.27 -9.22 7.30
CA ASP A 134 20.07 -8.46 6.07
C ASP A 134 20.24 -9.31 4.79
N THR A 135 21.23 -10.20 4.76
CA THR A 135 21.52 -11.03 3.58
C THR A 135 20.50 -12.15 3.42
N ALA A 136 20.08 -12.76 4.53
CA ALA A 136 19.04 -13.79 4.51
C ALA A 136 17.70 -13.23 4.01
N ILE A 137 17.34 -12.04 4.47
CA ILE A 137 16.10 -11.34 4.07
C ILE A 137 16.12 -11.04 2.56
N GLY A 138 17.24 -10.50 2.03
CA GLY A 138 17.37 -10.20 0.61
C GLY A 138 17.30 -11.45 -0.30
N LEU A 139 17.90 -12.57 0.12
CA LEU A 139 17.87 -13.83 -0.63
C LEU A 139 16.45 -14.43 -0.67
N LEU A 140 15.74 -14.38 0.47
CA LEU A 140 14.36 -14.83 0.57
C LEU A 140 13.41 -13.98 -0.28
N PHE A 141 13.62 -12.67 -0.30
CA PHE A 141 12.83 -11.75 -1.09
C PHE A 141 12.88 -12.10 -2.59
N VAL A 142 14.07 -12.23 -3.15
CA VAL A 142 14.26 -12.60 -4.57
C VAL A 142 13.77 -14.03 -4.84
N GLY A 143 14.01 -14.97 -3.91
CA GLY A 143 13.55 -16.36 -4.04
C GLY A 143 12.03 -16.48 -4.06
N MET A 144 11.32 -15.73 -3.20
CA MET A 144 9.86 -15.72 -3.13
C MET A 144 9.26 -15.10 -4.40
N LEU A 145 9.84 -14.00 -4.90
CA LEU A 145 9.44 -13.38 -6.17
C LEU A 145 9.60 -14.37 -7.33
N ALA A 146 10.75 -15.02 -7.42
CA ALA A 146 11.02 -16.02 -8.46
C ALA A 146 10.03 -17.20 -8.38
N LEU A 147 9.75 -17.69 -7.17
CA LEU A 147 8.78 -18.77 -6.95
C LEU A 147 7.37 -18.37 -7.42
N GLY A 148 6.92 -17.16 -7.06
CA GLY A 148 5.62 -16.63 -7.48
C GLY A 148 5.51 -16.51 -9.00
N VAL A 149 6.54 -15.98 -9.66
CA VAL A 149 6.58 -15.86 -11.13
C VAL A 149 6.59 -17.23 -11.80
N VAL A 150 7.30 -18.23 -11.25
CA VAL A 150 7.30 -19.60 -11.80
C VAL A 150 5.93 -20.25 -11.68
N VAL A 151 5.22 -20.06 -10.57
CA VAL A 151 3.84 -20.57 -10.39
C VAL A 151 2.89 -19.91 -11.40
N VAL A 152 2.98 -18.59 -11.58
CA VAL A 152 2.18 -17.83 -12.55
C VAL A 152 2.51 -18.20 -14.00
N SER A 153 3.79 -18.40 -14.33
CA SER A 153 4.22 -18.75 -15.67
C SER A 153 3.74 -20.15 -16.11
N ARG A 154 3.41 -21.01 -15.14
CA ARG A 154 2.92 -22.37 -15.39
C ARG A 154 1.38 -22.45 -15.48
N SER A 155 0.65 -21.35 -15.26
CA SER A 155 -0.81 -21.23 -15.42
C SER A 155 -1.17 -20.49 -16.69
#